data_AF-A0A938ASP1-F1
#
_entry.id   AF-A0A938ASP1-F1
#
_cell.length_a   1.000
_cell.length_b   1.000
_cell.length_c   1.000
_cell.angle_alpha   90.00
_cell.angle_beta   90.00
_cell.angle_gamma   90.00
#
_symmetry.space_group_name_H-M   'P 1'
#
loop_
_entity.id
_entity.type
_entity.pdbx_description
1 polymer ?
#
loop_
_entity_poly.entity_id
_entity_poly.type
_entity_poly.pdbx_seq_one_letter_code
_entity_poly.pdbx_strand_id
1 'polypeptide(L)'
;MSEVIYGRNAVLEALRGGRRVEKVLLAAGAHGAAAQVARLASEHAVPLETAERRELDRLAAGVNHQGVVALVAAFAYVALDDLLAQARQRGEPP
;
A
#
# COMPACT_ATOMS: atom_id res chain seq x y z
N MET A 1 -0.19 12.15 -6.96
CA MET A 1 0.81 11.97 -5.87
C MET A 1 0.72 10.53 -5.43
N SER A 2 1.83 9.80 -5.35
CA SER A 2 1.84 8.42 -4.84
C SER A 2 1.47 8.43 -3.34
N GLU A 3 0.61 7.50 -2.93
CA GLU A 3 0.24 7.32 -1.51
C GLU A 3 1.31 6.45 -0.83
N VAL A 4 1.59 6.72 0.44
CA VAL A 4 2.57 5.98 1.23
C VAL A 4 1.86 5.13 2.27
N ILE A 5 2.10 3.83 2.25
CA ILE A 5 1.61 2.88 3.25
C ILE A 5 2.79 2.43 4.10
N TYR A 6 2.70 2.55 5.42
CA TYR A 6 3.78 2.21 6.35
C TYR A 6 3.34 1.13 7.34
N GLY A 7 4.29 0.32 7.79
CA GLY A 7 4.04 -0.78 8.71
C GLY A 7 3.81 -2.12 8.01
N ARG A 8 4.28 -3.19 8.66
CA ARG A 8 4.30 -4.55 8.11
C ARG A 8 2.92 -5.03 7.66
N ASN A 9 1.91 -4.95 8.53
CA ASN A 9 0.57 -5.46 8.23
C ASN A 9 -0.12 -4.64 7.14
N ALA A 10 -0.03 -3.31 7.20
CA ALA A 10 -0.64 -2.45 6.19
C ALA A 10 -0.05 -2.69 4.80
N VAL A 11 1.26 -2.90 4.71
CA VAL A 11 1.94 -3.25 3.46
C VAL A 11 1.54 -4.65 2.98
N LEU A 12 1.42 -5.64 3.87
CA LEU A 12 0.92 -6.98 3.52
C LEU A 12 -0.50 -6.90 2.93
N GLU A 13 -1.40 -6.15 3.57
CA GLU A 13 -2.76 -5.97 3.08
C GLU A 13 -2.79 -5.20 1.75
N ALA A 14 -1.90 -4.22 1.54
CA ALA A 14 -1.78 -3.54 0.26
C ALA A 14 -1.36 -4.48 -0.88
N LEU A 15 -0.38 -5.36 -0.61
CA LEU A 15 0.08 -6.37 -1.55
C LEU A 15 -1.01 -7.42 -1.87
N ARG A 16 -1.82 -7.82 -0.87
CA ARG A 16 -2.94 -8.76 -1.04
C ARG A 16 -4.16 -8.13 -1.73
N GLY A 17 -4.45 -6.88 -1.39
CA GLY A 17 -5.72 -6.21 -1.70
C GLY A 17 -5.80 -5.63 -3.11
N GLY A 18 -4.91 -6.03 -4.02
CA GLY A 18 -4.92 -5.56 -5.41
C GLY A 18 -4.59 -4.07 -5.58
N ARG A 19 -4.07 -3.40 -4.52
CA ARG A 19 -3.56 -2.04 -4.69
C ARG A 19 -2.33 -2.07 -5.57
N ARG A 20 -2.21 -1.13 -6.50
CA ARG A 20 -1.03 -1.03 -7.37
C ARG A 20 0.15 -0.51 -6.56
N VAL A 21 0.91 -1.44 -5.96
CA VAL A 21 2.17 -1.15 -5.28
C VAL A 21 3.27 -0.95 -6.31
N GLU A 22 3.90 0.23 -6.30
CA GLU A 22 4.98 0.59 -7.22
C GLU A 22 6.32 0.01 -6.74
N LYS A 23 6.59 0.11 -5.44
CA LYS A 23 7.74 -0.51 -4.79
C LYS A 23 7.58 -0.61 -3.28
N VAL A 24 8.33 -1.52 -2.67
CA VAL A 24 8.43 -1.69 -1.21
C VAL A 24 9.85 -1.37 -0.76
N LEU A 25 9.95 -0.53 0.28
CA LEU A 25 11.20 -0.14 0.93
C LEU A 25 11.31 -0.88 2.27
N LEU A 26 12.44 -1.55 2.48
CA LEU A 26 12.77 -2.27 3.71
C LEU A 26 13.95 -1.60 4.41
N ALA A 27 13.89 -1.49 5.74
CA ALA A 27 15.02 -0.96 6.49
C ALA A 27 16.21 -1.93 6.41
N ALA A 28 17.43 -1.40 6.30
CA ALA A 28 18.64 -2.20 6.45
C ALA A 28 18.62 -3.00 7.77
N GLY A 29 18.83 -4.31 7.68
CA GLY A 29 18.77 -5.22 8.83
C GLY A 29 17.35 -5.53 9.34
N ALA A 30 16.31 -5.28 8.54
CA ALA A 30 14.96 -5.76 8.86
C ALA A 30 14.90 -7.29 8.74
N HIS A 31 14.60 -7.96 9.84
CA HIS A 31 14.52 -9.43 9.93
C HIS A 31 13.14 -9.89 10.46
N GLY A 32 12.85 -11.19 10.33
CA GLY A 32 11.61 -11.79 10.81
C GLY A 32 10.41 -11.44 9.92
N ALA A 33 9.39 -10.78 10.47
CA ALA A 33 8.14 -10.49 9.76
C ALA A 33 8.29 -9.62 8.49
N ALA A 34 9.43 -8.94 8.29
CA ALA A 34 9.78 -8.29 7.02
C ALA A 34 10.02 -9.30 5.88
N ALA A 35 10.43 -10.54 6.19
CA ALA A 35 10.60 -11.60 5.20
C ALA A 35 9.28 -12.01 4.54
N GLN A 36 8.16 -11.93 5.28
CA GLN A 36 6.84 -12.18 4.70
C GLN A 36 6.46 -11.11 3.68
N VAL A 37 6.78 -9.84 3.97
CA VAL A 37 6.59 -8.72 3.04
C VAL A 37 7.45 -8.93 1.80
N ALA A 38 8.73 -9.25 1.96
CA ALA A 38 9.64 -9.48 0.85
C ALA A 38 9.16 -10.64 -0.05
N ARG A 39 8.75 -11.76 0.56
CA ARG A 39 8.19 -12.90 -0.17
C ARG A 39 6.97 -12.50 -0.98
N LEU A 40 6.00 -11.85 -0.35
CA LEU A 40 4.75 -11.46 -1.00
C LEU A 40 4.97 -10.42 -2.11
N ALA A 41 5.86 -9.45 -1.89
CA ALA A 41 6.25 -8.48 -2.91
C ALA A 41 6.89 -9.17 -4.12
N SER A 42 7.78 -10.15 -3.89
CA SER A 42 8.36 -10.96 -4.97
C SER A 42 7.31 -11.78 -5.72
N GLU A 43 6.35 -12.39 -5.02
CA GLU A 43 5.24 -13.14 -5.64
C GLU A 43 4.39 -12.25 -6.56
N HIS A 44 4.25 -10.96 -6.24
CA HIS A 44 3.50 -9.96 -7.01
C HIS A 44 4.38 -9.16 -7.98
N ALA A 45 5.63 -9.56 -8.19
CA ALA A 45 6.61 -8.86 -9.02
C ALA A 45 6.79 -7.36 -8.66
N VAL A 46 6.63 -7.02 -7.38
CA VAL A 46 6.83 -5.68 -6.85
C VAL A 46 8.31 -5.49 -6.47
N PRO A 47 8.98 -4.47 -7.00
CA PRO A 47 10.37 -4.16 -6.64
C PRO A 47 10.56 -3.96 -5.13
N LEU A 48 11.64 -4.56 -4.61
CA LEU A 48 12.10 -4.40 -3.23
C LEU A 48 13.40 -3.60 -3.21
N GLU A 49 13.42 -2.54 -2.44
CA GLU A 49 14.59 -1.70 -2.22
C GLU A 49 14.93 -1.66 -0.73
N THR A 50 16.22 -1.65 -0.40
CA THR A 50 16.68 -1.42 0.97
C THR A 50 16.90 0.06 1.17
N ALA A 51 16.42 0.61 2.29
CA ALA A 51 16.55 2.01 2.64
C ALA A 51 17.06 2.19 4.08
N GLU A 52 17.62 3.36 4.36
CA GLU A 52 17.97 3.77 5.71
C GLU A 52 16.71 4.03 6.55
N ARG A 53 16.75 3.75 7.85
CA ARG A 53 15.59 3.99 8.74
C ARG A 53 15.09 5.43 8.69
N ARG A 54 16.01 6.39 8.64
CA ARG A 54 15.70 7.83 8.52
C ARG A 54 14.92 8.17 7.25
N GLU A 55 15.12 7.43 6.17
CA GLU A 55 14.34 7.61 4.95
C GLU A 55 12.90 7.12 5.14
N LEU A 56 12.73 5.95 5.76
CA LEU A 56 11.42 5.41 6.10
C LEU A 56 10.65 6.32 7.08
N ASP A 57 11.35 6.90 8.07
CA ASP A 57 10.76 7.86 9.01
C ASP A 57 10.19 9.10 8.29
N ARG A 58 10.94 9.62 7.30
CA ARG A 58 10.50 10.76 6.48
C ARG A 58 9.27 10.39 5.66
N LEU A 59 9.28 9.21 5.02
CA LEU A 59 8.15 8.73 4.21
C LEU A 59 6.90 8.45 5.06
N ALA A 60 7.08 7.93 6.27
CA ALA A 60 6.00 7.64 7.20
C ALA A 60 5.56 8.87 8.02
N ALA A 61 6.10 10.06 7.75
CA ALA A 61 5.82 11.30 8.48
C ALA A 61 5.94 11.15 10.02
N GLY A 62 6.94 10.39 10.48
CA GLY A 62 7.18 10.12 11.90
C GLY A 62 6.30 9.04 12.53
N VAL A 63 5.45 8.36 11.75
CA VAL A 63 4.65 7.22 12.22
C VAL A 63 5.48 5.94 12.21
N ASN A 64 5.21 5.03 13.16
CA ASN A 64 5.94 3.77 13.29
C ASN A 64 5.76 2.86 12.06
N HIS A 65 6.77 2.86 11.19
CA HIS A 65 6.82 2.06 9.97
C HIS A 65 7.32 0.62 10.20
N GLN A 66 7.84 0.28 11.38
CA GLN A 66 8.35 -1.06 11.71
C GLN A 66 9.36 -1.64 10.71
N GLY A 67 10.09 -0.76 10.04
CA GLY A 67 11.08 -1.10 9.01
C GLY A 67 10.51 -1.41 7.61
N VAL A 68 9.23 -1.10 7.34
CA VAL A 68 8.60 -1.38 6.04
C VAL A 68 7.74 -0.21 5.59
N VAL A 69 7.91 0.20 4.33
CA VAL A 69 7.06 1.18 3.64
C VAL A 69 6.76 0.68 2.23
N ALA A 70 5.57 0.96 1.72
CA ALA A 70 5.18 0.73 0.35
C ALA A 70 4.76 2.05 -0.29
N LEU A 71 5.27 2.31 -1.49
CA LEU A 71 4.77 3.36 -2.36
C LEU A 71 3.69 2.75 -3.25
N VAL A 72 2.49 3.31 -3.19
CA VAL A 72 1.37 2.87 -4.01
C VAL A 72 0.96 3.98 -4.95
N ALA A 73 0.59 3.62 -6.18
CA ALA A 73 -0.04 4.57 -7.07
C ALA A 73 -1.28 5.12 -6.35
N ALA A 74 -1.49 6.44 -6.41
CA ALA A 74 -2.71 7.02 -5.88
C ALA A 74 -3.89 6.28 -6.50
N PHE A 75 -4.71 5.66 -5.67
CA PHE A 75 -6.08 5.45 -6.06
C PHE A 75 -6.63 6.85 -6.26
N ALA A 76 -6.89 7.22 -7.51
CA ALA A 76 -8.01 8.09 -7.74
C ALA A 76 -9.15 7.36 -7.02
N TYR A 77 -9.61 7.92 -5.90
CA TYR A 77 -10.90 7.56 -5.35
C TYR A 77 -11.82 7.53 -6.56
N VAL A 78 -12.11 6.35 -7.10
CA VAL A 78 -13.25 6.19 -7.98
C VAL A 78 -14.35 6.78 -7.13
N ALA A 79 -14.81 7.94 -7.59
CA ALA A 79 -15.59 8.84 -6.79
C ALA A 79 -16.71 8.00 -6.19
N LEU A 80 -16.95 8.17 -4.90
CA LEU A 80 -18.12 7.57 -4.25
C LEU A 80 -19.41 7.86 -5.06
N ASP A 81 -19.38 8.92 -5.89
CA ASP A 81 -20.38 9.29 -6.89
C ASP A 81 -20.60 8.26 -8.01
N ASP A 82 -19.60 7.51 -8.47
CA ASP A 82 -19.76 6.52 -9.56
C ASP A 82 -20.44 5.22 -9.07
N LEU A 83 -20.24 4.85 -7.79
CA LEU A 83 -20.89 3.70 -7.16
C LEU A 83 -22.38 3.97 -6.86
N LEU A 84 -22.76 5.23 -6.62
CA LEU A 84 -24.16 5.64 -6.40
C LEU A 84 -24.92 5.89 -7.72
N ALA A 85 -24.23 6.13 -8.83
CA ALA A 85 -24.85 6.31 -10.15
C ALA A 85 -25.49 5.02 -10.71
N GLN A 86 -25.00 3.83 -10.34
CA GLN A 86 -25.57 2.56 -10.78
C GLN A 86 -26.83 2.11 -10.01
N ALA A 87 -27.17 2.73 -8.87
CA ALA A 87 -28.37 2.38 -8.10
C ALA A 87 -29.65 3.10 -8.56
N ARG A 88 -29.54 4.17 -9.36
CA ARG A 88 -30.70 4.98 -9.82
C ARG A 88 -31.31 4.55 -11.16
N GLN A 89 -30.85 3.44 -11.76
CA GLN A 89 -31.39 2.88 -13.01
C GLN A 89 -32.32 1.67 -12.81
N ARG A 90 -33.05 1.59 -11.69
CA ARG A 90 -34.12 0.60 -11.50
C ARG A 90 -35.44 1.28 -11.16
N GLY A 91 -35.94 2.06 -12.13
CA GLY A 91 -37.19 2.80 -12.00
C GLY A 91 -38.39 1.91 -11.65
N GLU A 92 -38.78 1.93 -10.39
CA GLU A 92 -40.11 1.50 -9.95
C GLU A 92 -40.84 2.72 -9.35
N PRO A 93 -42.07 3.02 -9.80
CA PRO A 93 -42.85 4.18 -9.35
C PRO A 93 -43.39 4.00 -7.91
N PRO A 94 -43.79 5.10 -7.26
CA PRO A 94 -43.90 5.23 -5.80
C PRO A 94 -44.94 4.34 -5.13
#